data_AF-A0A0B1TPK5-F1
#
_entry.id   AF-A0A0B1TPK5-F1
#
_cell.length_a   1.000
_cell.length_b   1.000
_cell.length_c   1.000
_cell.angle_alpha   90.00
_cell.angle_beta   90.00
_cell.angle_gamma   90.00
#
_symmetry.space_group_name_H-M   'P 1'
#
loop_
_entity.id
_entity.type
_entity.pdbx_description
1 polymer ?
#
loop_
_entity_poly.entity_id
_entity_poly.type
_entity_poly.pdbx_seq_one_letter_code
_entity_poly.pdbx_strand_id
1 'polypeptide(L)'
;MSMFYGEGLRNTAHGFVEALKVFDDAKRADRKDWKLKSEHKGDKCFNKHFPIGKVYYLKKTYNMDMEAIFQYHWNEIEKTPTWNPNVHSVERLETISPHADILHKLSLT
;
A
#
# COMPACT_ATOMS: atom_id res chain seq x y z
N MET A 1 -14.92 -0.48 21.20
CA MET A 1 -14.74 0.10 19.85
C MET A 1 -14.68 1.60 20.02
N SER A 2 -13.50 2.20 19.88
CA SER A 2 -13.31 3.65 20.03
C SER A 2 -14.24 4.40 19.08
N MET A 3 -15.19 5.18 19.62
CA MET A 3 -16.17 5.96 18.83
C MET A 3 -15.49 6.97 17.89
N PHE A 4 -14.22 7.29 18.14
CA PHE A 4 -13.46 8.35 17.46
C PHE A 4 -13.05 8.03 16.02
N TYR A 5 -12.99 6.76 15.62
CA TYR A 5 -12.52 6.36 14.27
C TYR A 5 -13.62 5.90 13.31
N GLY A 6 -14.89 5.98 13.71
CA GLY A 6 -16.00 5.42 12.92
C GLY A 6 -16.12 5.97 11.50
N GLU A 7 -15.89 7.28 11.31
CA GLU A 7 -15.86 7.88 9.97
C GLU A 7 -14.62 7.46 9.17
N GLY A 8 -13.45 7.45 9.80
CA GLY A 8 -12.20 6.99 9.18
C GLY A 8 -12.32 5.57 8.65
N LEU A 9 -12.91 4.65 9.42
CA LEU A 9 -13.12 3.26 9.00
C LEU A 9 -14.09 3.15 7.82
N ARG A 10 -15.18 3.94 7.79
CA ARG A 10 -16.10 3.98 6.65
C ARG A 10 -15.42 4.51 5.39
N ASN A 11 -14.63 5.57 5.52
CA ASN A 11 -13.87 6.15 4.42
C ASN A 11 -12.82 5.16 3.89
N THR A 12 -12.11 4.46 4.80
CA THR A 12 -11.17 3.40 4.41
C THR A 12 -11.88 2.26 3.69
N ALA A 13 -13.04 1.79 4.17
CA ALA A 13 -13.79 0.74 3.49
C ALA A 13 -14.21 1.16 2.06
N HIS A 14 -14.70 2.39 1.90
CA HIS A 14 -15.07 2.92 0.59
C HIS A 14 -13.83 3.08 -0.33
N GLY A 15 -12.73 3.64 0.19
CA GLY A 15 -11.47 3.76 -0.54
C GLY A 15 -10.89 2.40 -0.94
N PHE A 16 -11.04 1.38 -0.10
CA PHE A 16 -10.58 0.03 -0.38
C PHE A 16 -11.36 -0.62 -1.54
N VAL A 17 -12.67 -0.39 -1.64
CA VAL A 17 -13.48 -0.86 -2.78
C VAL A 17 -13.00 -0.23 -4.10
N GLU A 18 -12.69 1.06 -4.11
CA GLU A 18 -12.11 1.71 -5.29
C GLU A 18 -10.71 1.17 -5.61
N ALA A 19 -9.88 0.93 -4.58
CA ALA A 19 -8.56 0.34 -4.74
C ALA A 19 -8.63 -1.09 -5.33
N LEU A 20 -9.62 -1.91 -4.96
CA LEU A 20 -9.81 -3.25 -5.53
C LEU A 20 -10.04 -3.21 -7.05
N LYS A 21 -10.79 -2.22 -7.55
CA LYS A 21 -10.99 -2.02 -9.00
C LYS A 21 -9.66 -1.70 -9.70
N VAL A 22 -8.84 -0.84 -9.08
CA VAL A 22 -7.50 -0.49 -9.56
C VAL A 22 -6.58 -1.71 -9.54
N PHE A 23 -6.60 -2.51 -8.47
CA PHE A 23 -5.78 -3.72 -8.35
C PHE A 23 -6.12 -4.76 -9.42
N ASP A 24 -7.40 -4.97 -9.73
CA ASP A 24 -7.79 -5.90 -10.79
C ASP A 24 -7.35 -5.43 -12.19
N ASP A 25 -7.39 -4.13 -12.47
CA ASP A 25 -6.87 -3.56 -13.71
C ASP A 25 -5.33 -3.65 -13.77
N ALA A 26 -4.65 -3.34 -12.66
CA ALA A 26 -3.19 -3.35 -12.53
C ALA A 26 -2.56 -4.73 -12.73
N LYS A 27 -3.26 -5.82 -12.39
CA LYS A 27 -2.81 -7.21 -12.72
C LYS A 27 -2.52 -7.40 -14.20
N ARG A 28 -3.15 -6.59 -15.05
CA ARG A 28 -3.02 -6.64 -16.52
C ARG A 28 -2.16 -5.49 -17.06
N ALA A 29 -1.39 -4.79 -16.21
CA ALA A 29 -0.60 -3.62 -16.60
C ALA A 29 0.34 -3.88 -17.78
N ASP A 30 1.01 -5.04 -17.85
CA ASP A 30 1.91 -5.39 -18.95
C ASP A 30 1.20 -5.54 -20.32
N ARG A 31 -0.13 -5.65 -20.34
CA ARG A 31 -0.94 -5.96 -21.54
C ARG A 31 -2.05 -4.93 -21.82
N LYS A 32 -2.11 -3.87 -21.02
CA LYS A 32 -3.16 -2.83 -21.09
C LYS A 32 -2.54 -1.44 -21.29
N ASP A 33 -3.39 -0.43 -21.26
CA ASP A 33 -3.11 1.01 -21.38
C ASP A 33 -2.30 1.61 -20.20
N TRP A 34 -1.61 0.80 -19.42
CA TRP A 34 -0.70 1.27 -18.39
C TRP A 34 0.63 1.71 -19.01
N LYS A 35 1.10 2.91 -18.69
CA LYS A 35 2.37 3.44 -19.19
C LYS A 35 3.52 3.01 -18.30
N LEU A 36 4.49 2.28 -18.83
CA LEU A 36 5.75 1.98 -18.13
C LEU A 36 6.52 3.29 -17.88
N LYS A 37 6.97 3.49 -16.64
CA LYS A 37 7.68 4.70 -16.18
C LYS A 37 9.12 4.44 -15.78
N SER A 38 9.38 3.32 -15.15
CA SER A 38 10.73 2.90 -14.82
C SER A 38 10.81 1.39 -14.72
N GLU A 39 12.00 0.87 -14.96
CA GLU A 39 12.34 -0.53 -14.76
C GLU A 39 13.73 -0.61 -14.15
N HIS A 40 13.89 -1.39 -13.10
CA HIS A 40 15.17 -1.57 -12.43
C HIS A 40 15.27 -2.98 -11.84
N LYS A 41 16.26 -3.76 -12.30
CA LYS A 41 16.48 -5.16 -11.87
C LYS A 41 15.22 -6.04 -11.99
N GLY A 42 14.39 -5.80 -13.01
CA GLY A 42 13.13 -6.53 -13.24
C GLY A 42 11.92 -6.00 -12.45
N ASP A 43 12.12 -5.10 -11.49
CA ASP A 43 11.03 -4.36 -10.85
C ASP A 43 10.51 -3.30 -11.83
N LYS A 44 9.20 -3.28 -12.07
CA LYS A 44 8.58 -2.37 -13.05
C LYS A 44 7.59 -1.42 -12.37
N CYS A 45 7.66 -0.14 -12.70
CA CYS A 45 6.72 0.87 -12.26
C CYS A 45 5.89 1.37 -13.44
N PHE A 46 4.57 1.25 -13.33
CA PHE A 46 3.61 1.71 -14.33
C PHE A 46 2.77 2.86 -13.78
N ASN A 47 2.13 3.62 -14.65
CA ASN A 47 1.05 4.51 -14.24
C ASN A 47 -0.12 4.60 -15.22
N LYS A 48 -1.26 5.02 -14.67
CA LYS A 48 -2.52 5.24 -15.40
C LYS A 48 -3.36 6.25 -14.64
N HIS A 49 -4.21 7.00 -15.34
CA HIS A 49 -5.18 7.89 -14.72
C HIS A 49 -6.50 7.15 -14.47
N PHE A 50 -7.04 7.32 -13.27
CA PHE A 50 -8.35 6.86 -12.83
C PHE A 50 -9.18 8.08 -12.37
N PRO A 51 -10.49 7.93 -12.12
CA PRO A 51 -11.29 9.01 -11.50
C PRO A 51 -10.71 9.52 -10.16
N ILE A 52 -10.02 8.64 -9.41
CA ILE A 52 -9.32 8.99 -8.16
C ILE A 52 -7.99 9.73 -8.37
N GLY A 53 -7.61 9.98 -9.63
CA GLY A 53 -6.35 10.62 -10.00
C GLY A 53 -5.33 9.66 -10.62
N LYS A 54 -4.08 10.11 -10.65
CA LYS A 54 -2.98 9.36 -11.26
C LYS A 54 -2.45 8.31 -10.29
N VAL A 55 -2.54 7.04 -10.68
CA VAL A 55 -2.07 5.91 -9.88
C VAL A 55 -0.75 5.39 -10.43
N TYR A 56 0.16 5.06 -9.51
CA TYR A 56 1.38 4.32 -9.81
C TYR A 56 1.26 2.88 -9.29
N TYR A 57 1.67 1.92 -10.10
CA TYR A 57 1.68 0.51 -9.76
C TYR A 57 3.12 -0.02 -9.83
N LEU A 58 3.64 -0.49 -8.70
CA LEU A 58 4.94 -1.15 -8.60
C LEU A 58 4.73 -2.67 -8.66
N LYS A 59 5.24 -3.29 -9.71
CA LYS A 59 5.30 -4.74 -9.87
C LYS A 59 6.67 -5.23 -9.45
N LYS A 60 6.70 -6.05 -8.40
CA LYS A 60 7.91 -6.61 -7.80
C LYS A 60 7.70 -8.08 -7.48
N THR A 61 8.75 -8.89 -7.67
CA THR A 61 8.77 -10.30 -7.25
C THR A 61 9.69 -10.40 -6.04
N TYR A 62 9.20 -10.99 -4.96
CA TYR A 62 10.00 -11.26 -3.77
C TYR A 62 10.41 -12.73 -3.75
N ASN A 63 11.66 -13.01 -3.38
CA ASN A 63 12.14 -14.36 -3.13
C ASN A 63 11.89 -14.76 -1.67
N MET A 64 10.64 -14.61 -1.23
CA MET A 64 10.18 -14.84 0.13
C MET A 64 8.76 -15.40 0.07
N ASP A 65 8.37 -16.19 1.06
CA ASP A 65 6.98 -16.62 1.18
C ASP A 65 6.06 -15.45 1.60
N MET A 66 4.76 -15.65 1.42
CA MET A 66 3.78 -14.60 1.72
C MET A 66 3.71 -14.27 3.21
N GLU A 67 3.88 -15.26 4.10
CA GLU A 67 3.77 -15.06 5.54
C GLU A 67 4.88 -14.12 6.04
N ALA A 68 6.11 -14.32 5.57
CA ALA A 68 7.23 -13.44 5.85
C ALA A 68 6.97 -12.02 5.32
N ILE A 69 6.40 -11.86 4.12
CA ILE A 69 6.06 -10.54 3.57
C ILE A 69 5.03 -9.84 4.47
N PHE A 70 3.98 -10.54 4.91
CA PHE A 70 2.99 -9.99 5.84
C PHE A 70 3.58 -9.65 7.20
N GLN A 71 4.48 -10.49 7.73
CA GLN A 71 5.17 -10.22 8.99
C GLN A 71 5.92 -8.89 8.93
N TYR A 72 6.73 -8.66 7.90
CA TYR A 72 7.53 -7.42 7.80
C TYR A 72 6.71 -6.18 7.44
N HIS A 73 5.64 -6.32 6.65
CA HIS A 73 4.90 -5.17 6.12
C HIS A 73 3.63 -4.82 6.88
N TRP A 74 3.09 -5.73 7.69
CA TRP A 74 1.92 -5.50 8.53
C TRP A 74 2.28 -5.59 10.02
N ASN A 75 2.73 -6.76 10.47
CA ASN A 75 2.95 -7.00 11.91
C ASN A 75 4.08 -6.12 12.46
N GLU A 76 5.17 -6.00 11.71
CA GLU A 76 6.36 -5.23 12.09
C GLU A 76 6.46 -3.88 11.36
N ILE A 77 5.33 -3.31 10.92
CA ILE A 77 5.33 -2.10 10.10
C ILE A 77 6.05 -0.91 10.77
N GLU A 78 6.07 -0.84 12.10
CA GLU A 78 6.77 0.17 12.89
C GLU A 78 8.31 0.09 12.75
N LYS A 79 8.85 -1.07 12.34
CA LYS A 79 10.28 -1.24 12.03
C LYS A 79 10.65 -0.75 10.63
N THR A 80 9.70 -0.31 9.80
CA THR A 80 9.96 0.19 8.44
C THR A 80 11.09 1.24 8.35
N PRO A 81 11.21 2.23 9.26
CA PRO A 81 12.29 3.23 9.22
C PRO A 81 13.70 2.64 9.32
N THR A 82 13.86 1.43 9.88
CA THR A 82 15.18 0.80 10.04
C THR A 82 15.81 0.38 8.72
N TRP A 83 15.00 0.18 7.67
CA TRP A 83 15.44 -0.31 6.37
C TRP A 83 14.92 0.50 5.18
N ASN A 84 13.89 1.33 5.35
CA ASN A 84 13.36 2.19 4.30
C ASN A 84 13.72 3.67 4.56
N PRO A 85 14.72 4.23 3.88
CA PRO A 85 15.16 5.60 4.11
C PRO A 85 14.11 6.66 3.73
N ASN A 86 13.06 6.30 2.97
CA ASN A 86 11.97 7.21 2.62
C ASN A 86 10.91 7.33 3.73
N VAL A 87 11.06 6.59 4.83
CA VAL A 87 10.12 6.57 5.95
C VAL A 87 10.87 7.04 7.19
N HIS A 88 10.45 8.18 7.73
CA HIS A 88 11.04 8.74 8.93
C HIS A 88 10.52 8.04 10.19
N SER A 89 9.20 7.86 10.28
CA SER A 89 8.55 7.21 11.42
C SER A 89 7.26 6.51 11.01
N VAL A 90 6.94 5.45 11.75
CA VAL A 90 5.65 4.76 11.71
C VAL A 90 5.31 4.40 13.15
N GLU A 91 4.15 4.84 13.62
CA GLU A 91 3.63 4.57 14.95
C GLU A 91 2.23 3.96 14.82
N ARG A 92 1.98 2.83 15.49
CA ARG A 92 0.64 2.23 15.57
C ARG A 92 -0.12 2.85 16.74
N LEU A 93 -1.14 3.64 16.41
CA LEU A 93 -1.97 4.34 17.39
C LEU A 93 -3.04 3.42 18.01
N GLU A 94 -3.68 2.57 17.20
CA GLU A 94 -4.70 1.62 17.66
C GLU A 94 -4.83 0.43 16.69
N THR A 95 -5.09 -0.77 17.22
CA THR A 95 -5.54 -1.92 16.42
C THR A 95 -7.04 -2.09 16.61
N ILE A 96 -7.80 -1.82 15.54
CA ILE A 96 -9.27 -1.83 15.57
C ILE A 96 -9.80 -3.27 15.42
N SER A 97 -9.12 -4.09 14.61
CA SER A 97 -9.44 -5.50 14.36
C SER A 97 -8.19 -6.22 13.84
N PRO A 98 -8.21 -7.56 13.69
CA PRO A 98 -7.13 -8.30 13.04
C PRO A 98 -6.80 -7.86 11.60
N HIS A 99 -7.63 -7.02 10.98
CA HIS A 99 -7.48 -6.57 9.59
C HIS A 99 -7.40 -5.05 9.44
N ALA A 100 -7.37 -4.29 10.55
CA ALA A 100 -7.37 -2.84 10.50
C ALA A 100 -6.61 -2.23 11.68
N ASP A 101 -5.55 -1.48 11.34
CA ASP A 101 -4.78 -0.65 12.25
C ASP A 101 -4.96 0.84 11.90
N ILE A 102 -4.85 1.70 12.92
CA ILE A 102 -4.68 3.15 12.77
C ILE A 102 -3.20 3.46 12.96
N LEU A 103 -2.60 4.08 11.95
CA LEU A 103 -1.17 4.40 11.93
C LEU A 103 -0.94 5.90 11.77
N HIS A 104 0.04 6.43 12.47
CA HIS A 104 0.66 7.70 12.15
C HIS A 104 1.97 7.44 11.42
N LYS A 105 2.10 7.92 10.17
CA LYS A 105 3.28 7.70 9.33
C LYS A 105 3.82 9.01 8.79
N LEU A 106 5.12 9.23 8.98
CA LEU A 106 5.86 10.33 8.38
C LEU A 106 6.82 9.81 7.31
N SER A 107 6.67 10.31 6.09
CA SER A 107 7.57 10.03 4.97
C SER A 107 8.44 11.25 4.67
N LEU A 108 9.67 10.99 4.23
CA LEU A 108 10.57 12.02 3.74
C LEU A 108 10.28 12.20 2.24
N THR A 109 9.80 13.38 1.84
CA THR A 109 9.62 13.79 0.44
C THR A 109 10.89 14.32 -0.15
#